data_AF-A0A356WZA4-F1
#
_entry.id   AF-A0A356WZA4-F1
#
_cell.length_a   1.000
_cell.length_b   1.000
_cell.length_c   1.000
_cell.angle_alpha   90.00
_cell.angle_beta   90.00
_cell.angle_gamma   90.00
#
_symmetry.space_group_name_H-M   'P 1'
#
loop_
_entity.id
_entity.type
_entity.pdbx_description
1 polymer ?
#
loop_
_entity_poly.entity_id
_entity_poly.type
_entity_poly.pdbx_seq_one_letter_code
_entity_poly.pdbx_strand_id
1 'polypeptide(L)' 'MDEPGEGIEVAVRELNTEITQAIEHKDYPFMIGVQWHPEYLIQVARQRNIFKGLVKAALSK' A
#
# COMPACT_ATOMS: atom_id res chain seq x y z
N MET A 1 7.49 -9.75 17.55
CA MET A 1 8.18 -8.64 16.85
C MET A 1 7.06 -7.84 16.28
N ASP A 2 6.76 -6.70 16.87
CA ASP A 2 5.49 -5.98 16.64
C ASP A 2 5.73 -4.66 15.88
N GLU A 3 6.99 -4.34 15.60
CA GLU A 3 7.41 -3.13 14.91
C GLU A 3 7.74 -3.44 13.44
N PRO A 4 7.31 -2.58 12.49
CA PRO A 4 7.74 -2.66 11.10
C PRO A 4 9.26 -2.52 10.96
N GLY A 5 9.78 -3.03 9.84
CA GLY A 5 11.18 -2.80 9.47
C GLY A 5 11.48 -1.31 9.28
N GLU A 6 12.77 -0.96 9.27
CA GLU A 6 13.22 0.42 9.09
C GLU A 6 12.61 1.06 7.83
N GLY A 7 12.08 2.27 7.99
CA GLY A 7 11.48 3.04 6.90
C GLY A 7 10.05 2.64 6.53
N ILE A 8 9.52 1.55 7.10
CA ILE A 8 8.14 1.09 6.88
C ILE A 8 7.19 1.74 7.89
N GLU A 9 6.11 2.31 7.38
CA GLU A 9 5.03 2.89 8.16
C GLU A 9 3.72 2.12 7.93
N VAL A 10 2.92 1.98 8.99
CA VAL A 10 1.59 1.38 8.91
C VAL A 10 0.61 2.44 8.42
N ALA A 11 0.17 2.31 7.16
CA ALA A 11 -0.74 3.26 6.53
C ALA A 11 -2.21 3.03 6.92
N VAL A 12 -2.61 1.76 7.12
CA VAL A 12 -4.00 1.40 7.44
C VAL A 12 -4.04 0.24 8.42
N ARG A 13 -4.86 0.41 9.48
CA ARG A 13 -5.31 -0.67 10.37
C ARG A 13 -6.81 -0.84 10.25
N GLU A 14 -7.29 -2.07 10.34
CA GLU A 14 -8.72 -2.35 10.47
C GLU A 14 -9.24 -1.88 11.84
N LEU A 15 -10.45 -1.32 11.90
CA LEU A 15 -11.02 -0.70 13.09
C LEU A 15 -11.31 -1.67 14.26
N ASN A 16 -11.60 -2.94 13.98
CA ASN A 16 -12.06 -3.89 15.00
C ASN A 16 -10.93 -4.68 15.65
N THR A 17 -9.95 -5.07 14.83
CA THR A 17 -8.88 -6.02 15.19
C THR A 17 -7.52 -5.36 15.23
N GLU A 18 -7.41 -4.11 14.78
CA GLU A 18 -6.17 -3.36 14.58
C GLU A 18 -5.17 -4.05 13.63
N ILE A 19 -5.63 -5.06 12.88
CA ILE A 19 -4.79 -5.76 11.91
C ILE A 19 -4.34 -4.77 10.85
N THR A 20 -3.02 -4.72 10.63
CA THR A 20 -2.40 -3.94 9.56
C THR A 20 -2.90 -4.43 8.21
N GLN A 21 -3.53 -3.52 7.47
CA GLN A 21 -4.07 -3.77 6.14
C GLN A 21 -3.17 -3.21 5.03
N ALA A 22 -2.44 -2.14 5.32
CA ALA A 22 -1.52 -1.53 4.37
C ALA A 22 -0.29 -0.94 5.06
N ILE A 23 0.83 -1.00 4.35
CA ILE A 23 2.10 -0.39 4.71
C ILE A 23 2.64 0.45 3.55
N GLU A 24 3.46 1.44 3.87
CA GLU A 24 4.19 2.24 2.89
C GLU A 24 5.63 2.46 3.36
N HIS A 25 6.53 2.83 2.44
CA HIS A 25 7.88 3.23 2.82
C HIS A 25 8.02 4.75 2.74
N LYS A 26 8.49 5.38 3.82
CA LYS A 26 8.59 6.84 3.95
C LYS A 26 9.51 7.50 2.91
N ASP A 27 10.64 6.86 2.58
CA ASP A 27 11.68 7.43 1.70
C ASP A 27 11.66 6.96 0.23
N TYR A 28 10.89 5.92 -0.14
CA TYR A 28 10.89 5.44 -1.53
C TYR A 28 9.87 6.20 -2.38
N PRO A 29 10.19 6.52 -3.66
CA PRO A 29 9.29 7.27 -4.54
C PRO A 29 7.90 6.63 -4.70
N PHE A 30 7.84 5.30 -4.64
CA PHE A 30 6.60 4.55 -4.55
C PHE A 30 6.86 3.16 -3.97
N MET A 31 6.32 2.90 -2.79
CA MET A 31 6.30 1.58 -2.16
C MET A 31 5.03 1.50 -1.33
N ILE A 32 4.14 0.58 -1.70
CA ILE A 32 2.92 0.28 -0.96
C ILE A 32 2.78 -1.23 -0.92
N GLY A 33 2.50 -1.77 0.27
CA GLY A 33 2.08 -3.15 0.49
C GLY A 33 0.65 -3.17 1.01
N VAL A 34 -0.19 -4.06 0.48
CA VAL A 34 -1.59 -4.24 0.92
C VAL A 34 -1.86 -5.72 1.21
N GLN A 35 -2.70 -5.99 2.20
CA GLN A 35 -3.13 -7.36 2.56
C GLN A 35 -4.24 -7.90 1.66
N TRP A 36 -5.11 -7.02 1.16
CA TRP A 36 -6.16 -7.44 0.23
C TRP A 36 -5.61 -7.61 -1.19
N HIS A 37 -6.41 -8.24 -2.06
CA HIS A 37 -6.09 -8.44 -3.47
C HIS A 37 -6.74 -7.35 -4.34
N PRO A 38 -6.11 -6.18 -4.56
CA PRO A 38 -6.68 -5.10 -5.38
C PRO A 38 -6.92 -5.49 -6.84
N GLU A 39 -6.22 -6.50 -7.34
CA GLU A 39 -6.39 -7.09 -8.68
C GLU A 39 -7.77 -7.74 -8.87
N TYR A 40 -8.35 -8.32 -7.82
CA TYR A 40 -9.71 -8.86 -7.84
C TYR A 40 -10.78 -7.77 -7.69
N LEU A 41 -10.37 -6.55 -7.38
CA LEU A 41 -11.24 -5.39 -7.18
C LEU A 41 -11.10 -4.36 -8.30
N ILE A 42 -10.68 -4.81 -9.49
CA ILE A 42 -10.35 -3.92 -10.62
C ILE A 42 -11.52 -3.03 -11.06
N GLN A 43 -12.78 -3.41 -10.80
CA GLN A 43 -13.97 -2.61 -11.03
C GLN A 43 -14.04 -1.35 -10.17
N VAL A 44 -13.41 -1.34 -9.00
CA VAL A 44 -13.42 -0.21 -8.06
C VAL A 44 -12.33 0.79 -8.43
N ALA A 45 -12.72 2.02 -8.77
CA ALA A 45 -11.79 3.05 -9.25
C ALA A 45 -10.62 3.33 -8.29
N ARG A 46 -10.88 3.33 -6.97
CA ARG A 46 -9.85 3.54 -5.95
C ARG A 46 -8.78 2.45 -5.95
N GLN A 47 -9.16 1.20 -6.23
CA GLN A 47 -8.21 0.08 -6.24
C GLN A 47 -7.29 0.14 -7.46
N ARG A 48 -7.84 0.57 -8.61
CA ARG A 48 -7.03 0.88 -9.81
C ARG A 48 -5.98 1.96 -9.57
N ASN A 49 -6.19 2.88 -8.62
CA ASN A 49 -5.24 3.95 -8.36
C ASN A 49 -3.92 3.44 -7.77
N ILE A 50 -3.91 2.30 -7.07
CA ILE A 50 -2.68 1.67 -6.58
C ILE A 50 -1.77 1.31 -7.77
N PHE A 51 -2.33 0.61 -8.77
CA PHE A 51 -1.60 0.25 -9.99
C PHE A 51 -1.19 1.47 -10.82
N LYS A 52 -2.06 2.48 -10.93
CA LYS A 52 -1.71 3.74 -11.62
C LYS A 52 -0.54 4.46 -10.93
N GLY A 53 -0.51 4.46 -9.60
CA GLY A 53 0.58 5.00 -8.81
C GLY A 53 1.89 4.29 -9.12
N LEU A 54 1.87 2.95 -9.13
CA LEU A 54 3.03 2.12 -9.48
C LEU A 54 3.55 2.44 -10.89
N VAL A 55 2.67 2.48 -11.89
CA VAL A 55 3.05 2.80 -13.28
C VAL A 55 3.62 4.22 -13.37
N LYS A 56 2.99 5.20 -12.72
CA LYS A 56 3.48 6.59 -12.73
C LYS A 56 4.87 6.70 -12.12
N ALA A 57 5.13 6.01 -11.00
CA ALA A 57 6.43 6.01 -10.36
C ALA A 57 7.50 5.36 -11.24
N ALA A 58 7.19 4.24 -11.90
CA ALA A 58 8.09 3.58 -12.84
C ALA A 58 8.46 4.46 -14.05
N LEU A 59 7.56 5.37 -14.45
CA LEU A 59 7.79 6.31 -15.54
C LEU A 59 8.55 7.58 -15.11
N SER A 60 8.61 7.90 -13.83
CA SER A 60 9.17 9.17 -13.31
C SER A 60 10.67 9.09 -13.00
N LYS A 61 11.46 8.45 -13.88
CA LYS A 61 12.92 8.31 -13.72
C LYS A 61 13.64 9.62 -13.42
#